data_AF-A0AB33EIY3-F1
#
_entry.id   AF-A0AB33EIY3-F1
#
_cell.length_a   1.000
_cell.length_b   1.000
_cell.length_c   1.000
_cell.angle_alpha   90.00
_cell.angle_beta   90.00
_cell.angle_gamma   90.00
#
_symmetry.space_group_name_H-M   'P 1'
#
loop_
_entity.id
_entity.type
_entity.pdbx_description
1 polymer ?
#
loop_
_entity_poly.entity_id
_entity_poly.type
_entity_poly.pdbx_seq_one_letter_code
_entity_poly.pdbx_strand_id
1 'polypeptide(L)'
;MPYRPHPRRSMPIQLNALQLTGSIALGLWLGFIAIALTCWLAWRLLFNEQLAPLAQAVEQLAKPPVIEQPAAQNPMFEQYEEHLRRNDQQQMVEQARSSKHNLANPKCQFWLQQDQTAPSEKSRANVLQFCD
;
A
#
# COMPACT_ATOMS: atom_id res chain seq x y z
N MET A 1 -10.36 -57.63 -61.43
CA MET A 1 -10.95 -57.68 -60.08
C MET A 1 -11.70 -56.38 -59.86
N PRO A 2 -13.01 -56.38 -59.55
CA PRO A 2 -13.76 -55.14 -59.41
C PRO A 2 -13.48 -54.49 -58.05
N TYR A 3 -13.09 -53.23 -58.06
CA TYR A 3 -12.86 -52.43 -56.85
C TYR A 3 -14.20 -52.12 -56.19
N ARG A 4 -14.40 -52.57 -54.94
CA ARG A 4 -15.53 -52.17 -54.10
C ARG A 4 -15.11 -50.98 -53.24
N PRO A 5 -15.81 -49.84 -53.31
CA PRO A 5 -15.56 -48.76 -52.38
C PRO A 5 -16.15 -49.12 -51.01
N HIS A 6 -15.36 -48.94 -49.95
CA HIS A 6 -15.83 -49.11 -48.58
C HIS A 6 -16.81 -47.97 -48.21
N PRO A 7 -17.98 -48.28 -47.63
CA PRO A 7 -18.88 -47.23 -47.16
C PRO A 7 -18.25 -46.54 -45.94
N ARG A 8 -17.90 -45.26 -46.09
CA ARG A 8 -17.54 -44.42 -44.93
C ARG A 8 -18.79 -44.24 -44.08
N ARG A 9 -18.79 -44.86 -42.91
CA ARG A 9 -19.82 -44.67 -41.89
C ARG A 9 -19.63 -43.27 -41.29
N SER A 10 -20.30 -42.28 -41.85
CA SER A 10 -20.46 -40.98 -41.18
C SER A 10 -21.31 -41.21 -39.94
N MET A 11 -20.73 -41.17 -38.76
CA MET A 11 -21.51 -41.10 -37.53
C MET A 11 -22.16 -39.73 -37.49
N PRO A 12 -23.50 -39.61 -37.61
CA PRO A 12 -24.14 -38.35 -37.34
C PRO A 12 -24.10 -38.23 -35.82
N ILE A 13 -23.13 -37.48 -35.31
CA ILE A 13 -23.20 -36.96 -33.96
C ILE A 13 -24.40 -36.00 -33.98
N GLN A 14 -25.59 -36.54 -33.78
CA GLN A 14 -26.83 -35.78 -33.58
C GLN A 14 -26.84 -35.19 -32.17
N LEU A 15 -25.71 -34.61 -31.73
CA LEU A 15 -25.75 -33.65 -30.65
C LEU A 15 -26.42 -32.44 -31.26
N ASN A 16 -27.74 -32.35 -31.03
CA ASN A 16 -28.59 -31.26 -31.48
C ASN A 16 -27.83 -29.94 -31.28
N ALA A 17 -27.63 -29.17 -32.35
CA ALA A 17 -26.95 -27.88 -32.26
C ALA A 17 -27.54 -27.02 -31.13
N LEU A 18 -28.85 -27.17 -30.89
CA LEU A 18 -29.61 -26.60 -29.78
C LEU A 18 -29.09 -26.99 -28.38
N GLN A 19 -28.72 -28.26 -28.19
CA GLN A 19 -28.19 -28.78 -26.92
C GLN A 19 -26.76 -28.31 -26.69
N LEU A 20 -25.95 -28.19 -27.75
CA LEU A 20 -24.61 -27.62 -27.69
C LEU A 20 -24.66 -26.13 -27.35
N THR A 21 -25.54 -25.36 -28.00
CA THR A 21 -25.73 -23.94 -27.65
C THR A 21 -26.32 -23.77 -26.26
N GLY A 22 -27.24 -24.66 -25.85
CA GLY A 22 -27.83 -24.64 -24.52
C GLY A 22 -26.82 -24.90 -23.41
N SER A 23 -25.90 -25.86 -23.59
CA SER A 23 -24.85 -26.15 -22.60
C SER A 23 -23.83 -25.02 -22.51
N ILE A 24 -23.45 -24.40 -23.64
CA ILE A 24 -22.54 -23.24 -23.66
C ILE A 24 -23.20 -22.03 -22.99
N ALA A 25 -24.48 -21.75 -23.31
CA ALA A 25 -25.22 -20.65 -22.70
C ALA A 25 -25.39 -20.86 -21.18
N LEU A 26 -25.70 -22.09 -20.75
CA LEU A 26 -25.75 -22.45 -19.33
C LEU A 26 -24.38 -22.29 -18.64
N GLY A 27 -23.30 -22.73 -19.30
CA GLY A 27 -21.93 -22.56 -18.78
C GLY A 27 -21.54 -21.09 -18.62
N LEU A 28 -21.85 -20.25 -19.61
CA LEU A 28 -21.60 -18.81 -19.54
C LEU A 28 -22.44 -18.13 -18.45
N TRP A 29 -23.70 -18.53 -18.30
CA TRP A 29 -24.57 -18.01 -17.25
C TRP A 29 -24.08 -18.38 -15.86
N LEU A 30 -23.68 -19.64 -15.66
CA LEU A 30 -23.08 -20.11 -14.40
C LEU A 30 -21.76 -19.42 -14.11
N GLY A 31 -20.91 -19.23 -15.13
CA GLY A 31 -19.67 -18.47 -15.00
C GLY A 31 -19.93 -17.01 -14.61
N PHE A 32 -20.91 -16.36 -15.22
CA PHE A 32 -21.31 -15.00 -14.87
C PHE A 32 -21.81 -14.89 -13.43
N ILE A 33 -22.66 -15.82 -13.00
CA ILE A 33 -23.14 -15.87 -11.60
C ILE A 33 -21.98 -16.07 -10.64
N ALA A 34 -21.04 -16.98 -10.95
CA ALA A 34 -19.87 -17.22 -10.11
C ALA A 34 -19.01 -15.96 -9.99
N ILE A 35 -18.68 -15.30 -11.10
CA ILE A 35 -17.88 -14.07 -11.10
C ILE A 35 -18.62 -12.94 -10.36
N ALA A 36 -19.93 -12.78 -10.59
CA ALA A 36 -20.73 -11.79 -9.89
C ALA A 36 -20.77 -12.06 -8.37
N LEU A 37 -20.95 -13.33 -7.96
CA LEU A 37 -20.87 -13.74 -6.56
C LEU A 37 -19.50 -13.48 -5.98
N THR A 38 -18.41 -13.85 -6.67
CA THR A 38 -17.04 -13.62 -6.19
C THR A 38 -16.73 -12.13 -6.09
N CYS A 39 -17.14 -11.32 -7.05
CA CYS A 39 -16.96 -9.87 -7.03
C CYS A 39 -17.80 -9.23 -5.92
N TRP A 40 -19.06 -9.64 -5.76
CA TRP A 40 -19.92 -9.21 -4.66
C TRP A 40 -19.38 -9.62 -3.30
N LEU A 41 -18.87 -10.85 -3.17
CA LEU A 41 -18.28 -11.35 -1.94
C LEU A 41 -16.95 -10.63 -1.65
N ALA A 42 -16.11 -10.41 -2.65
CA ALA A 42 -14.89 -9.63 -2.50
C ALA A 42 -15.22 -8.21 -2.06
N TRP A 43 -16.16 -7.54 -2.71
CA TRP A 43 -16.66 -6.23 -2.29
C TRP A 43 -17.17 -6.27 -0.85
N ARG A 44 -18.04 -7.24 -0.52
CA ARG A 44 -18.61 -7.37 0.83
C ARG A 44 -17.54 -7.64 1.87
N LEU A 45 -16.57 -8.53 1.61
CA LEU A 45 -15.50 -8.89 2.55
C LEU A 45 -14.48 -7.76 2.70
N LEU A 46 -14.10 -7.06 1.62
CA LEU A 46 -13.23 -5.89 1.68
C LEU A 46 -13.88 -4.77 2.49
N PHE A 47 -15.17 -4.50 2.26
CA PHE A 47 -15.93 -3.57 3.09
C PHE A 47 -16.05 -4.11 4.52
N ASN A 48 -16.39 -5.39 4.76
CA ASN A 48 -16.62 -5.91 6.10
C ASN A 48 -15.33 -6.08 6.94
N GLU A 49 -14.18 -6.37 6.33
CA GLU A 49 -12.85 -6.34 6.96
C GLU A 49 -12.42 -4.92 7.28
N GLN A 50 -12.79 -3.92 6.46
CA GLN A 50 -12.59 -2.51 6.81
C GLN A 50 -13.61 -2.02 7.85
N LEU A 51 -14.83 -2.57 7.85
CA LEU A 51 -15.92 -2.19 8.74
C LEU A 51 -15.93 -2.95 10.07
N ALA A 52 -15.25 -4.08 10.22
CA ALA A 52 -15.08 -4.73 11.53
C ALA A 52 -14.30 -3.83 12.52
N PRO A 53 -13.15 -3.23 12.15
CA PRO A 53 -12.45 -2.28 13.01
C PRO A 53 -13.17 -0.92 13.10
N LEU A 54 -13.88 -0.48 12.05
CA LEU A 54 -14.63 0.77 12.08
C LEU A 54 -15.95 0.67 12.85
N ALA A 55 -16.66 -0.46 12.81
CA ALA A 55 -17.86 -0.69 13.60
C ALA A 55 -17.50 -0.79 15.08
N GLN A 56 -16.37 -1.41 15.44
CA GLN A 56 -15.87 -1.36 16.81
C GLN A 56 -15.47 0.07 17.23
N ALA A 57 -14.86 0.86 16.34
CA ALA A 57 -14.57 2.27 16.61
C ALA A 57 -15.83 3.14 16.77
N VAL A 58 -16.88 2.88 15.98
CA VAL A 58 -18.17 3.59 16.05
C VAL A 58 -18.99 3.14 17.26
N GLU A 59 -18.93 1.87 17.66
CA GLU A 59 -19.57 1.37 18.88
C GLU A 59 -18.85 1.89 20.15
N GLN A 60 -17.53 2.05 20.09
CA GLN A 60 -16.76 2.78 21.11
C GLN A 60 -17.09 4.28 21.14
N LEU A 61 -17.44 4.89 20.00
CA LEU A 61 -17.87 6.29 19.95
C LEU A 61 -19.32 6.49 20.41
N ALA A 62 -20.19 5.50 20.20
CA ALA A 62 -21.61 5.53 20.60
C ALA A 62 -21.81 5.29 22.11
N LYS A 63 -20.81 4.71 22.80
CA LYS A 63 -20.78 4.60 24.25
C LYS A 63 -19.85 5.68 24.79
N PRO A 64 -20.35 6.74 25.46
CA PRO A 64 -19.53 7.89 25.79
C PRO A 64 -18.38 7.44 26.69
N PRO A 65 -17.11 7.51 26.25
CA PRO A 65 -16.02 7.15 27.11
C PRO A 65 -15.91 8.25 28.17
N VAL A 66 -15.95 7.83 29.43
CA VAL A 66 -15.33 8.54 30.53
C VAL A 66 -13.94 8.98 30.06
N ILE A 67 -13.62 10.24 30.32
CA ILE A 67 -12.37 10.90 29.95
C ILE A 67 -11.19 10.05 30.40
N GLU A 68 -10.63 9.26 29.49
CA GLU A 68 -9.25 8.79 29.55
C GLU A 68 -8.53 9.51 28.42
N GLN A 69 -7.63 10.41 28.81
CA GLN A 69 -6.65 11.02 27.91
C GLN A 69 -6.05 9.90 27.04
N PRO A 70 -6.02 10.03 25.70
CA PRO A 70 -5.46 8.99 24.86
C PRO A 70 -3.96 8.93 25.10
N ALA A 71 -3.57 8.11 26.06
CA ALA A 71 -2.19 7.75 26.30
C ALA A 71 -1.72 6.91 25.11
N ALA A 72 -0.82 7.48 24.31
CA ALA A 72 0.12 6.78 23.45
C ALA A 72 -0.47 5.66 22.54
N GLN A 73 -1.61 5.89 21.90
CA GLN A 73 -2.26 4.85 21.10
C GLN A 73 -1.69 4.70 19.68
N ASN A 74 -0.78 5.59 19.24
CA ASN A 74 -0.14 5.50 17.92
C ASN A 74 1.39 5.67 18.01
N PRO A 75 2.13 4.65 18.49
CA PRO A 75 3.60 4.66 18.44
C PRO A 75 4.13 4.89 17.01
N MET A 76 3.37 4.48 15.99
CA MET A 76 3.70 4.73 14.59
C MET A 76 3.57 6.21 14.19
N PHE A 77 2.65 6.96 14.79
CA PHE A 77 2.50 8.39 14.51
C PHE A 77 3.61 9.19 15.20
N GLU A 78 3.92 8.86 16.46
CA GLU A 78 5.06 9.47 17.17
C GLU A 78 6.37 9.22 16.42
N GLN A 79 6.61 7.99 15.95
CA GLN A 79 7.77 7.66 15.10
C GLN A 79 7.78 8.45 13.79
N TYR A 80 6.62 8.64 13.15
CA TYR A 80 6.53 9.43 11.93
C TYR A 80 6.85 10.90 12.17
N GLU A 81 6.29 11.51 13.22
CA GLU A 81 6.59 12.89 13.60
C GLU A 81 8.07 13.07 13.97
N GLU A 82 8.65 12.11 14.69
CA GLU A 82 10.08 12.09 15.00
C GLU A 82 10.93 12.00 13.73
N HIS A 83 10.56 11.14 12.77
CA HIS A 83 11.24 11.06 11.48
C HIS A 83 11.14 12.36 10.70
N LEU A 84 9.97 13.01 10.70
CA LEU A 84 9.77 14.28 10.01
C LEU A 84 10.67 15.38 10.59
N ARG A 85 10.69 15.53 11.93
CA ARG A 85 11.58 16.49 12.60
C ARG A 85 13.06 16.19 12.35
N ARG A 86 13.45 14.91 12.34
CA ARG A 86 14.83 14.51 12.04
C ARG A 86 15.22 14.88 10.61
N ASN A 87 14.34 14.63 9.64
CA ASN A 87 14.56 14.96 8.23
C ASN A 87 14.74 16.47 8.00
N ASP A 88 13.85 17.29 8.57
CA ASP A 88 13.96 18.76 8.45
C ASP A 88 15.31 19.26 8.96
N GLN A 89 15.73 18.78 10.13
CA GLN A 89 17.04 19.14 10.68
C GLN A 89 18.20 18.65 9.81
N GLN A 90 18.07 17.50 9.13
CA GLN A 90 19.11 16.99 8.23
C GLN A 90 19.25 17.87 6.99
N GLN A 91 18.12 18.28 6.41
CA GLN A 91 18.10 19.17 5.26
C GLN A 91 18.79 20.51 5.54
N MET A 92 18.57 21.11 6.72
CA MET A 92 19.21 22.39 7.06
C MET A 92 20.74 22.27 7.13
N VAL A 93 21.25 21.17 7.70
CA VAL A 93 22.69 20.89 7.78
C VAL A 93 23.26 20.59 6.38
N GLU A 94 22.54 19.87 5.54
CA GLU A 94 22.93 19.60 4.15
C GLU A 94 22.96 20.87 3.30
N GLN A 95 21.98 21.76 3.49
CA GLN A 95 21.96 23.07 2.84
C GLN A 95 23.19 23.89 3.25
N ALA A 96 23.50 23.93 4.55
CA ALA A 96 24.70 24.56 5.07
C ALA A 96 25.99 23.95 4.47
N ARG A 97 26.04 22.63 4.26
CA ARG A 97 27.16 21.95 3.58
C ARG A 97 27.27 22.30 2.09
N SER A 98 26.14 22.52 1.42
CA SER A 98 26.12 22.81 -0.02
C SER A 98 26.52 24.25 -0.35
N SER A 99 26.40 25.17 0.60
CA SER A 99 26.74 26.57 0.42
C SER A 99 28.26 26.78 0.39
N LYS A 100 28.78 27.31 -0.72
CA LYS A 100 30.21 27.66 -0.87
C LYS A 100 30.68 28.73 0.13
N HIS A 101 29.77 29.61 0.58
CA HIS A 101 30.08 30.62 1.59
C HIS A 101 30.38 29.97 2.95
N ASN A 102 29.57 28.97 3.31
CA ASN A 102 29.67 28.29 4.60
C ASN A 102 30.88 27.36 4.63
N LEU A 103 31.20 26.72 3.49
CA LEU A 103 32.43 25.94 3.30
C LEU A 103 33.71 26.79 3.39
N ALA A 104 33.64 28.09 3.11
CA ALA A 104 34.78 29.00 3.25
C ALA A 104 35.01 29.44 4.71
N ASN A 105 34.04 29.20 5.62
CA ASN A 105 34.16 29.54 7.03
C ASN A 105 34.76 28.36 7.83
N PRO A 106 35.96 28.51 8.44
CA PRO A 106 36.63 27.42 9.14
C PRO A 106 35.87 26.90 10.37
N LYS A 107 35.04 27.75 11.02
CA LYS A 107 34.22 27.32 12.16
C LYS A 107 33.06 26.42 11.71
N CYS A 108 32.41 26.77 10.60
CA CYS A 108 31.37 25.94 10.02
C CYS A 108 31.93 24.58 9.62
N GLN A 109 33.09 24.56 8.96
CA GLN A 109 33.75 23.31 8.56
C GLN A 109 34.05 22.39 9.76
N PHE A 110 34.53 22.95 10.87
CA PHE A 110 34.80 22.18 12.09
C PHE A 110 33.53 21.50 12.62
N TRP A 111 32.44 22.25 12.76
CA TRP A 111 31.18 21.71 13.28
C TRP A 111 30.52 20.73 12.32
N LEU A 112 30.64 20.96 11.01
CA LEU A 112 30.16 20.06 9.98
C LEU A 112 30.92 18.73 9.99
N GLN A 113 32.24 18.77 10.18
CA GLN A 113 33.07 17.58 10.31
C GLN A 113 32.75 16.82 11.61
N GLN A 114 32.54 17.55 12.70
CA GLN A 114 32.17 16.96 13.98
C GLN A 114 30.82 16.24 13.90
N ASP A 115 29.82 16.87 13.28
CA ASP A 115 28.51 16.25 13.06
C ASP A 115 28.59 14.99 12.19
N GLN A 116 29.46 14.99 11.18
CA GLN A 116 29.69 13.83 10.32
C GLN A 116 30.31 12.64 11.08
N THR A 117 31.19 12.89 12.05
CA THR A 117 31.87 11.84 12.82
C THR A 117 31.07 11.36 14.04
N ALA A 118 30.23 12.22 14.62
CA ALA A 118 29.44 11.95 15.81
C ALA A 118 28.17 12.81 15.80
N PRO A 119 27.10 12.38 15.10
CA PRO A 119 25.88 13.15 14.99
C PRO A 119 25.22 13.31 16.37
N SER A 120 25.21 14.54 16.88
CA SER A 120 24.68 14.89 18.20
C SER A 120 23.82 16.15 18.08
N GLU A 121 22.80 16.32 18.93
CA GLU A 121 22.01 17.56 18.90
C GLU A 121 22.89 18.81 19.11
N LYS A 122 23.94 18.69 19.93
CA LYS A 122 24.88 19.79 20.18
C LYS A 122 25.70 20.16 18.94
N SER A 123 26.22 19.18 18.19
CA SER A 123 26.94 19.47 16.94
C SER A 123 26.02 20.12 15.91
N ARG A 124 24.78 19.64 15.76
CA ARG A 124 23.79 20.19 14.82
C ARG A 124 23.39 21.61 15.16
N ALA A 125 23.11 21.90 16.44
CA ALA A 125 22.80 23.24 16.89
C ALA A 125 23.95 24.23 16.60
N ASN A 126 25.20 23.79 16.76
CA ASN A 126 26.36 24.61 16.44
C ASN A 126 26.57 24.77 14.93
N VAL A 127 26.28 23.75 14.11
CA VAL A 127 26.27 23.91 12.64
C VAL A 127 25.28 25.00 12.25
N LEU A 128 24.05 24.96 12.76
CA LEU A 128 23.04 25.99 12.47
C LEU A 128 23.47 27.38 12.97
N GLN A 129 24.16 27.48 14.10
CA GLN A 129 24.63 28.75 14.65
C GLN A 129 25.84 29.34 13.88
N PHE A 130 26.73 28.50 13.37
CA PHE A 130 28.01 28.93 12.78
C PHE A 130 28.05 28.84 11.24
N CYS A 131 27.04 28.24 10.62
CA CYS A 131 26.90 28.09 9.16
C CYS A 131 25.71 28.89 8.59
N ASP A 132 25.49 30.10 9.10
CA ASP A 132 24.54 31.09 8.54
C ASP A 132 25.20 31.87 7.38
#